data_AF-A0A9P4K3A4-F1
#
_entry.id   AF-A0A9P4K3A4-F1
#
_cell.length_a   1.000
_cell.length_b   1.000
_cell.length_c   1.000
_cell.angle_alpha   90.00
_cell.angle_beta   90.00
_cell.angle_gamma   90.00
#
_symmetry.space_group_name_H-M   'P 1'
#
loop_
_entity.id
_entity.type
_entity.pdbx_description
1 polymer ?
#
loop_
_entity_poly.entity_id
_entity_poly.type
_entity_poly.pdbx_seq_one_letter_code
_entity_poly.pdbx_strand_id
1 'polypeptide(L)'
;MVMISRQLQSFKYLRPIERRFAVQNPLLGIIIGDLVPLRQRGYYLAIVFCLNVPIGRVALVVLFLYLHVSHDKEMKLSQKMKRVDYVGNGLLMAGIISMLYALTYAGAGSSWGTWTTLVPFCPGLFSLLLFALRESYGKTPELEMPPRLFRHRTSNIIFTNTFFRWMLAY
;
A
#
# COMPACT_ATOMS: atom_id res chain seq x y z
N MET A 1 -22.24 -12.24 20.72
CA MET A 1 -21.21 -13.31 20.87
C MET A 1 -21.04 -14.17 19.60
N VAL A 2 -22.12 -14.54 18.89
CA VAL A 2 -22.09 -15.38 17.68
C VAL A 2 -21.38 -14.74 16.46
N MET A 3 -21.36 -13.41 16.37
CA MET A 3 -20.72 -12.70 15.25
C MET A 3 -19.18 -12.77 15.29
N ILE A 4 -18.60 -12.79 16.50
CA ILE A 4 -17.14 -12.85 16.71
C ILE A 4 -16.62 -14.27 16.46
N SER A 5 -17.39 -15.30 16.82
CA SER A 5 -17.01 -16.70 16.54
C SER A 5 -16.99 -17.02 15.05
N ARG A 6 -17.92 -16.47 14.25
CA ARG A 6 -17.92 -16.63 12.78
C ARG A 6 -16.72 -15.98 12.11
N GLN A 7 -16.30 -14.79 12.55
CA GLN A 7 -15.12 -14.10 12.02
C GLN A 7 -13.83 -14.88 12.34
N LEU A 8 -13.70 -15.40 13.56
CA LEU A 8 -12.56 -16.22 13.97
C LEU A 8 -12.46 -17.55 13.22
N GLN A 9 -13.61 -18.17 12.91
CA GLN A 9 -13.63 -19.40 12.11
C GLN A 9 -13.17 -19.12 10.67
N SER A 10 -13.69 -18.09 10.02
CA SER A 10 -13.25 -17.69 8.67
C SER A 10 -11.74 -17.47 8.60
N PHE A 11 -11.18 -16.75 9.58
CA PHE A 11 -9.73 -16.49 9.65
C PHE A 11 -8.89 -17.76 9.91
N LYS A 12 -9.45 -18.78 10.55
CA LYS A 12 -8.76 -20.06 10.76
C LYS A 12 -8.67 -20.89 9.48
N TYR A 13 -9.67 -20.83 8.61
CA TYR A 13 -9.69 -21.52 7.31
C TYR A 13 -8.87 -20.82 6.23
N LEU A 14 -8.74 -19.50 6.29
CA LEU A 14 -7.99 -18.72 5.30
C LEU A 14 -6.47 -18.74 5.56
N ARG A 15 -6.03 -18.88 6.82
CA ARG A 15 -4.59 -18.87 7.18
C ARG A 15 -3.69 -19.85 6.41
N PRO A 16 -4.08 -21.13 6.17
CA PRO A 16 -3.25 -22.06 5.40
C PRO A 16 -3.15 -21.68 3.92
N ILE A 17 -4.24 -21.13 3.38
CA ILE A 17 -4.37 -20.70 1.99
C ILE A 17 -3.51 -19.46 1.76
N GLU A 18 -3.64 -18.46 2.64
CA GLU A 18 -2.83 -17.24 2.62
C GLU A 18 -1.32 -17.52 2.74
N ARG A 19 -0.92 -18.45 3.61
CA ARG A 19 0.50 -18.84 3.72
C ARG A 19 1.04 -19.47 2.44
N ARG A 20 0.24 -20.27 1.74
CA ARG A 20 0.65 -20.88 0.45
C ARG A 20 0.78 -19.82 -0.63
N PHE A 21 -0.17 -18.88 -0.73
CA PHE A 21 -0.08 -17.78 -1.69
C PHE A 21 1.07 -16.81 -1.39
N ALA A 22 1.33 -16.51 -0.11
CA ALA A 22 2.40 -15.60 0.29
C ALA A 22 3.80 -16.12 -0.06
N VAL A 23 3.99 -17.45 -0.08
CA VAL A 23 5.28 -18.08 -0.41
C VAL A 23 5.37 -18.43 -1.90
N GLN A 24 4.31 -18.97 -2.50
CA GLN A 24 4.36 -19.43 -3.90
C GLN A 24 4.40 -18.28 -4.91
N ASN A 25 3.69 -17.17 -4.65
CA ASN A 25 3.59 -16.07 -5.60
C ASN A 25 4.94 -15.37 -5.88
N PRO A 26 5.75 -15.01 -4.86
CA PRO A 26 7.08 -14.45 -5.10
C PRO A 26 8.05 -15.47 -5.70
N LEU A 27 8.00 -16.75 -5.29
CA LEU A 27 8.88 -17.78 -5.84
C LEU A 27 8.59 -18.08 -7.32
N LEU A 28 7.32 -18.14 -7.71
CA LEU A 28 6.93 -18.27 -9.12
C LEU A 28 7.39 -17.07 -9.94
N GLY A 29 7.24 -15.85 -9.41
CA GLY A 29 7.73 -14.63 -10.07
C GLY A 29 9.25 -14.62 -10.27
N ILE A 30 10.01 -15.05 -9.26
CA ILE A 30 11.48 -15.15 -9.34
C ILE A 30 11.91 -16.25 -10.32
N ILE A 31 11.33 -17.45 -10.22
CA ILE A 31 11.67 -18.58 -11.10
C ILE A 31 11.34 -18.24 -12.56
N ILE A 32 10.15 -17.70 -12.83
CA ILE A 32 9.77 -17.29 -14.19
C ILE A 32 10.65 -16.12 -14.66
N GLY A 33 10.98 -15.17 -13.78
CA GLY A 33 11.84 -14.02 -14.10
C GLY A 33 13.30 -14.37 -14.35
N ASP A 34 13.79 -15.48 -13.79
CA ASP A 34 15.17 -16.00 -13.93
C ASP A 34 15.29 -17.00 -15.10
N LEU A 35 14.24 -17.79 -15.35
CA LEU A 35 14.19 -18.73 -16.49
C LEU A 35 14.12 -18.01 -17.85
N VAL A 36 13.65 -16.75 -17.86
CA VAL A 36 13.58 -15.94 -19.09
C VAL A 36 14.97 -15.38 -19.44
N PRO A 37 15.52 -15.72 -20.62
CA PRO A 37 16.82 -15.21 -21.04
C PRO A 37 16.83 -13.67 -21.07
N LEU A 38 17.92 -13.06 -20.58
CA LEU A 38 18.07 -11.58 -20.50
C LEU A 38 17.75 -10.85 -21.81
N ARG A 39 18.00 -11.52 -22.95
CA ARG A 39 17.73 -11.00 -24.30
C ARG A 39 16.23 -10.92 -24.66
N GLN A 40 15.37 -11.72 -24.03
CA GLN A 40 13.92 -11.74 -24.30
C GLN A 40 13.06 -11.09 -23.19
N ARG A 41 13.68 -10.60 -22.10
CA ARG A 41 12.96 -9.95 -20.99
C ARG A 41 12.08 -8.78 -21.44
N GLY A 42 12.53 -8.00 -22.42
CA GLY A 42 11.75 -6.87 -22.96
C GLY A 42 10.41 -7.31 -23.55
N TYR A 43 10.39 -8.44 -24.27
CA TYR A 43 9.16 -8.98 -24.86
C TYR A 43 8.20 -9.53 -23.79
N TYR A 44 8.73 -10.21 -22.76
CA TYR A 44 7.93 -10.65 -21.62
C TYR A 44 7.29 -9.49 -20.86
N LEU A 45 8.05 -8.43 -20.56
CA LEU A 45 7.51 -7.22 -19.91
C LEU A 45 6.43 -6.58 -20.77
N ALA A 46 6.65 -6.47 -22.08
CA ALA A 46 5.66 -5.92 -23.01
C ALA A 46 4.37 -6.75 -23.01
N ILE A 47 4.45 -8.08 -23.00
CA ILE A 47 3.27 -8.95 -22.92
C ILE A 47 2.56 -8.78 -21.58
N VAL A 48 3.27 -8.77 -20.45
CA VAL A 48 2.67 -8.61 -19.12
C VAL A 48 1.94 -7.28 -19.01
N PHE A 49 2.52 -6.18 -19.50
CA PHE A 49 1.85 -4.88 -19.55
C PHE A 49 0.67 -4.88 -20.53
N CYS A 50 0.85 -5.44 -21.72
CA CYS A 50 -0.20 -5.54 -22.73
C CYS A 50 -1.40 -6.39 -22.27
N LEU A 51 -1.19 -7.36 -21.36
CA LEU A 51 -2.25 -8.17 -20.78
C LEU A 51 -2.94 -7.47 -19.59
N ASN A 52 -2.19 -6.75 -18.75
CA ASN A 52 -2.76 -6.03 -17.60
C ASN A 52 -3.57 -4.79 -17.99
N VAL A 53 -3.13 -4.03 -19.00
CA VAL A 53 -3.82 -2.83 -19.49
C VAL A 53 -5.29 -3.08 -19.91
N PRO A 54 -5.62 -4.12 -20.72
CA PRO A 54 -7.01 -4.40 -21.09
C PRO A 54 -7.83 -4.90 -19.90
N ILE A 55 -7.25 -5.72 -19.01
CA ILE A 55 -7.94 -6.14 -17.78
C ILE A 55 -8.29 -4.93 -16.92
N GLY A 56 -7.32 -4.03 -16.70
CA GLY A 56 -7.53 -2.78 -15.97
C GLY A 56 -8.61 -1.91 -16.64
N ARG A 57 -8.61 -1.83 -17.98
CA ARG A 57 -9.62 -1.09 -18.74
C ARG A 57 -11.02 -1.70 -18.58
N VAL A 58 -11.14 -3.03 -18.67
CA VAL A 58 -12.42 -3.72 -18.46
C VAL A 58 -12.92 -3.50 -17.04
N ALA A 59 -12.05 -3.62 -16.03
CA ALA A 59 -12.40 -3.33 -14.64
C ALA A 59 -12.88 -1.89 -14.46
N LEU A 60 -12.24 -0.92 -15.11
CA LEU A 60 -12.63 0.50 -15.08
C LEU A 60 -13.99 0.73 -15.74
N VAL A 61 -14.27 0.08 -16.88
CA VAL A 61 -15.57 0.15 -17.56
C VAL A 61 -16.68 -0.47 -16.70
N VAL A 62 -16.42 -1.65 -16.13
CA VAL A 62 -17.38 -2.31 -15.24
C VAL A 62 -17.64 -1.44 -14.00
N LEU A 63 -16.59 -0.89 -13.39
CA LEU A 63 -16.73 0.06 -12.30
C LEU A 63 -17.58 1.26 -12.74
N PHE A 64 -17.29 1.88 -13.89
CA PHE A 64 -18.04 3.03 -14.37
C PHE A 64 -19.53 2.73 -14.58
N LEU A 65 -19.87 1.53 -15.08
CA LEU A 65 -21.26 1.11 -15.31
C LEU A 65 -22.00 0.71 -14.02
N TYR A 66 -21.32 0.02 -13.10
CA TYR A 66 -21.93 -0.55 -11.90
C TYR A 66 -21.78 0.32 -10.65
N LEU A 67 -20.86 1.28 -10.65
CA LEU A 67 -20.67 2.21 -9.54
C LEU A 67 -21.80 3.24 -9.54
N HIS A 68 -22.97 2.79 -9.11
CA HIS A 68 -24.06 3.64 -8.66
C HIS A 68 -23.67 4.29 -7.34
N VAL A 69 -22.81 5.32 -7.41
CA VAL A 69 -22.69 6.28 -6.31
C VAL A 69 -24.01 6.99 -6.24
N SER A 70 -24.76 6.72 -5.16
CA SER A 70 -25.90 7.52 -4.74
C SER A 70 -25.40 8.96 -4.53
N HIS A 71 -25.39 9.73 -5.61
CA HIS A 71 -25.04 11.14 -5.59
C HIS A 71 -26.20 11.85 -4.90
N ASP A 72 -25.98 12.30 -3.67
CA ASP A 72 -26.73 13.43 -3.16
C ASP A 72 -26.50 14.59 -4.14
N LYS A 73 -27.55 14.93 -4.89
CA LYS A 73 -27.54 15.88 -6.01
C LYS A 73 -27.24 17.32 -5.59
N GLU A 74 -27.01 17.59 -4.30
CA GLU A 74 -26.87 18.95 -3.77
C GLU A 74 -25.42 19.48 -3.69
N MET A 75 -24.39 18.67 -3.89
CA MET A 75 -23.00 19.16 -3.76
C MET A 75 -22.32 19.38 -5.12
N LYS A 76 -21.98 20.64 -5.41
CA LYS A 76 -21.13 21.02 -6.56
C LYS A 76 -19.79 20.27 -6.50
N LEU A 77 -19.30 19.82 -7.65
CA LEU A 77 -17.98 19.16 -7.76
C LEU A 77 -16.84 19.97 -7.11
N SER A 78 -16.95 21.30 -7.12
CA SER A 78 -16.00 22.20 -6.44
C SER A 78 -16.02 22.11 -4.91
N GLN A 79 -17.18 21.85 -4.29
CA GLN A 79 -17.29 21.60 -2.85
C GLN A 79 -16.79 20.20 -2.49
N LYS A 80 -17.00 19.22 -3.36
CA LYS A 80 -16.48 17.85 -3.20
C LYS A 80 -14.95 17.82 -3.28
N MET A 81 -14.37 18.52 -4.25
CA MET A 81 -12.91 18.67 -4.37
C MET A 81 -12.30 19.42 -3.19
N LYS A 82 -12.98 20.40 -2.59
CA LYS A 82 -12.48 21.13 -1.41
C LYS A 82 -12.49 20.32 -0.12
N ARG A 83 -13.21 19.19 -0.06
CA ARG A 83 -13.26 18.33 1.12
C ARG A 83 -12.11 17.31 1.19
N VAL A 84 -11.44 17.06 0.07
CA VAL A 84 -10.29 16.16 -0.02
C VAL A 84 -9.09 16.75 0.71
N ASP A 85 -8.48 16.01 1.64
CA ASP A 85 -7.24 16.42 2.33
C ASP A 85 -6.01 16.18 1.45
N TYR A 86 -5.79 17.06 0.47
CA TYR A 86 -4.63 17.00 -0.43
C TYR A 86 -3.29 17.07 0.30
N VAL A 87 -3.23 17.76 1.44
CA VAL A 87 -1.96 17.91 2.16
C VAL A 87 -1.65 16.64 2.94
N GLY A 88 -2.66 16.02 3.57
CA GLY A 88 -2.51 14.70 4.19
C GLY A 88 -2.05 13.65 3.17
N ASN A 89 -2.73 13.58 2.02
CA ASN A 89 -2.39 12.65 0.95
C ASN A 89 -0.99 12.92 0.36
N GLY A 90 -0.63 14.19 0.14
CA GLY A 90 0.70 14.56 -0.33
C GLY A 90 1.81 14.13 0.62
N LEU A 91 1.59 14.27 1.93
CA LEU A 91 2.54 13.87 2.97
C LEU A 91 2.69 12.35 3.07
N LEU A 92 1.59 11.61 2.93
CA LEU A 92 1.59 10.14 2.84
C LEU A 92 2.36 9.65 1.62
N MET A 93 2.04 10.18 0.44
CA MET A 93 2.70 9.82 -0.82
C MET A 93 4.20 10.08 -0.72
N ALA A 94 4.60 11.27 -0.28
CA ALA A 94 6.01 11.63 -0.10
C ALA A 94 6.73 10.69 0.89
N GLY A 95 6.08 10.39 2.03
CA GLY A 95 6.62 9.47 3.04
C GLY A 95 6.85 8.07 2.47
N ILE A 96 5.84 7.50 1.81
CA ILE A 96 5.91 6.15 1.22
C ILE A 96 6.97 6.08 0.13
N ILE A 97 7.01 7.06 -0.78
CA ILE A 97 7.98 7.10 -1.88
C ILE A 97 9.41 7.17 -1.33
N SER A 98 9.66 8.06 -0.37
CA SER A 98 10.98 8.23 0.24
C SER A 98 11.43 6.97 0.99
N MET A 99 10.51 6.34 1.72
CA MET A 99 10.78 5.08 2.44
C MET A 99 11.08 3.94 1.47
N LEU A 100 10.27 3.80 0.41
CA LEU A 100 10.43 2.75 -0.59
C LEU A 100 11.74 2.91 -1.36
N TYR A 101 12.11 4.14 -1.69
CA TYR A 101 13.38 4.46 -2.33
C TYR A 101 14.57 4.07 -1.45
N ALA A 102 14.54 4.45 -0.17
CA ALA A 102 15.57 4.08 0.80
C ALA A 102 15.72 2.55 0.93
N LEU A 103 14.60 1.83 1.06
CA LEU A 103 14.61 0.36 1.18
C LEU A 103 15.14 -0.33 -0.07
N THR A 104 14.77 0.18 -1.25
CA THR A 104 15.23 -0.35 -2.54
C THR A 104 16.75 -0.21 -2.68
N TYR A 105 17.30 0.93 -2.24
CA TYR A 105 18.75 1.16 -2.28
C TYR A 105 19.52 0.38 -1.20
N ALA A 106 18.93 0.21 0.00
CA ALA A 106 19.50 -0.61 1.06
C ALA A 106 19.64 -2.08 0.63
N GLY A 107 18.62 -2.64 -0.03
CA GLY A 107 18.62 -4.02 -0.51
C GLY A 107 19.54 -4.27 -1.72
N ALA A 108 19.98 -3.22 -2.44
CA ALA A 108 20.80 -3.34 -3.64
C ALA A 108 22.32 -3.50 -3.37
N GLY A 109 22.71 -3.80 -2.12
CA GLY A 109 24.10 -4.06 -1.74
C GLY A 109 24.84 -2.86 -1.13
N SER A 110 24.15 -1.75 -0.85
CA SER A 110 24.72 -0.60 -0.14
C SER A 110 24.55 -0.79 1.38
N SER A 111 25.62 -0.59 2.15
CA SER A 111 25.54 -0.67 3.62
C SER A 111 24.51 0.32 4.17
N TRP A 112 23.73 -0.10 5.18
CA TRP A 112 22.70 0.71 5.83
C TRP A 112 23.21 2.05 6.38
N GLY A 113 24.52 2.18 6.62
CA GLY A 113 25.17 3.41 7.06
C GLY A 113 25.51 4.43 5.97
N THR A 114 25.24 4.14 4.69
CA THR A 114 25.56 5.08 3.61
C THR A 114 24.54 6.22 3.56
N TRP A 115 25.04 7.44 3.39
CA TRP A 115 24.24 8.68 3.32
C TRP A 115 23.07 8.60 2.32
N THR A 116 23.24 7.86 1.22
CA THR A 116 22.21 7.65 0.19
C THR A 116 20.96 6.93 0.69
N THR A 117 21.08 6.14 1.76
CA THR A 117 19.97 5.41 2.37
C THR A 117 19.37 6.19 3.53
N LEU A 118 20.22 6.80 4.37
CA LEU A 118 19.77 7.56 5.55
C LEU A 118 19.01 8.83 5.17
N VAL A 119 19.47 9.54 4.14
CA VAL A 119 18.91 10.82 3.70
C VAL A 119 17.44 10.71 3.25
N PRO A 120 17.01 9.72 2.45
CA PRO A 120 15.59 9.53 2.14
C PRO A 120 14.81 8.83 3.26
N PHE A 121 15.47 8.06 4.13
CA PHE A 121 14.79 7.34 5.22
C PHE A 121 14.25 8.28 6.32
N CYS A 122 15.09 9.19 6.82
CA CYS A 122 14.70 10.16 7.86
C CYS A 122 13.49 11.05 7.50
N PRO A 123 13.44 11.72 6.33
CA PRO A 123 12.29 12.51 5.91
C PRO A 123 11.07 11.62 5.63
N GLY A 124 11.26 10.38 5.14
CA GLY A 124 10.17 9.42 4.97
C GLY A 124 9.47 9.11 6.31
N LEU A 125 10.27 8.79 7.33
CA LEU A 125 9.78 8.55 8.69
C LEU A 125 9.14 9.80 9.29
N PHE A 126 9.73 10.97 9.06
CA PHE A 126 9.21 12.25 9.54
C PHE A 126 7.87 12.62 8.89
N SER A 127 7.72 12.44 7.57
CA SER A 127 6.47 12.66 6.84
C SER A 127 5.36 11.72 7.33
N LEU A 128 5.67 10.46 7.62
CA LEU A 128 4.74 9.50 8.21
C LEU A 128 4.29 9.89 9.62
N LEU A 129 5.22 10.31 10.47
CA LEU A 129 4.90 10.81 11.81
C LEU A 129 4.07 12.09 11.76
N LEU A 130 4.44 13.02 10.89
CA LEU A 130 3.72 14.28 10.71
C LEU A 130 2.32 14.03 10.13
N PHE A 131 2.15 13.03 9.26
CA PHE A 131 0.83 12.57 8.81
C PHE A 131 0.03 11.98 9.97
N ALA A 132 0.60 11.08 10.77
CA ALA A 132 -0.09 10.46 11.89
C ALA A 132 -0.52 11.49 12.96
N LEU A 133 0.34 12.49 13.23
CA LEU A 133 0.02 13.62 14.11
C LEU A 133 -1.09 14.47 13.52
N ARG A 134 -0.99 14.84 12.24
CA ARG A 134 -2.02 15.60 11.53
C ARG A 134 -3.37 14.88 11.55
N GLU A 135 -3.39 13.56 11.34
CA GLU A 135 -4.62 12.76 11.37
C GLU A 135 -5.17 12.62 12.80
N SER A 136 -4.30 12.57 13.80
CA SER A 136 -4.70 12.47 15.22
C SER A 136 -5.23 13.79 15.79
N TYR A 137 -4.73 14.94 15.31
CA TYR A 137 -5.12 16.28 15.79
C TYR A 137 -6.08 17.01 14.83
N GLY A 138 -6.15 16.58 13.57
CA GLY A 138 -6.91 17.21 12.50
C GLY A 138 -8.41 17.05 12.67
N LYS A 139 -9.12 18.17 12.69
CA LYS A 139 -10.59 18.23 12.58
C LYS A 139 -11.02 18.33 11.11
N THR A 140 -10.38 17.57 10.22
CA THR A 140 -10.72 17.56 8.80
C THR A 140 -12.00 16.74 8.59
N PRO A 141 -12.97 17.24 7.80
CA PRO A 141 -14.28 16.60 7.66
C PRO A 141 -14.26 15.26 6.90
N GLU A 142 -13.25 15.01 6.06
CA GLU A 142 -13.05 13.75 5.32
C GLU A 142 -11.60 13.28 5.50
N LEU A 143 -11.37 12.55 6.60
CA LEU A 143 -10.11 11.88 6.90
C LEU A 143 -10.01 10.64 5.98
N GLU A 144 -8.94 10.55 5.19
CA GLU A 144 -8.71 9.38 4.32
C GLU A 144 -8.50 8.11 5.14
N MET A 145 -7.96 8.24 6.36
CA MET A 145 -7.85 7.14 7.30
C MET A 145 -8.73 7.41 8.53
N PRO A 146 -9.70 6.56 8.85
CA PRO A 146 -10.50 6.77 10.06
C PRO A 146 -9.54 6.79 11.27
N PRO A 147 -9.53 7.86 12.09
CA PRO A 147 -8.52 8.07 13.15
C PRO A 147 -8.60 6.99 14.25
N ARG A 148 -9.66 6.18 14.21
CA ARG A 148 -9.86 4.94 14.97
C ARG A 148 -8.72 3.95 14.75
N LEU A 149 -8.15 3.88 13.55
CA LEU A 149 -7.03 2.98 13.22
C LEU A 149 -5.77 3.34 14.01
N PHE A 150 -5.43 4.63 14.09
CA PHE A 150 -4.25 5.10 14.84
C PHE A 150 -4.48 5.16 16.36
N ARG A 151 -5.73 5.23 16.80
CA ARG A 151 -6.08 5.26 18.23
C ARG A 151 -5.87 3.92 18.94
N HIS A 152 -5.95 2.80 18.23
CA HIS A 152 -5.75 1.47 18.82
C HIS A 152 -4.27 1.09 18.86
N ARG A 153 -3.73 0.91 20.09
CA ARG A 153 -2.34 0.47 20.33
C ARG A 153 -1.99 -0.78 19.52
N THR A 154 -2.92 -1.73 19.38
CA THR A 154 -2.71 -2.96 18.61
C THR A 154 -2.40 -2.69 17.15
N SER A 155 -3.09 -1.74 16.50
CA SER A 155 -2.82 -1.42 15.09
C SER A 155 -1.45 -0.80 14.91
N ASN A 156 -1.06 0.11 15.81
CA ASN A 156 0.26 0.74 15.76
C ASN A 156 1.38 -0.29 15.99
N ILE A 157 1.21 -1.20 16.94
CA ILE A 157 2.15 -2.30 17.20
C ILE A 157 2.30 -3.21 15.97
N ILE A 158 1.20 -3.54 15.29
CA ILE A 158 1.24 -4.37 14.08
C ILE A 158 1.98 -3.64 12.94
N PHE A 159 1.73 -2.34 12.74
CA PHE A 159 2.44 -1.56 11.73
C PHE A 159 3.94 -1.51 12.02
N THR A 160 4.33 -1.21 13.25
CA THR A 160 5.74 -1.21 13.66
C THR A 160 6.36 -2.60 13.52
N ASN A 161 5.69 -3.66 13.98
CA ASN A 161 6.20 -5.02 13.88
C ASN A 161 6.37 -5.46 12.42
N THR A 162 5.41 -5.15 11.57
CA THR A 162 5.46 -5.44 10.14
C THR A 162 6.63 -4.69 9.50
N PHE A 163 6.81 -3.42 9.82
CA PHE A 163 7.93 -2.62 9.34
C PHE A 163 9.30 -3.23 9.72
N PHE A 164 9.50 -3.56 10.99
CA PHE A 164 10.73 -4.21 11.46
C PHE A 164 10.94 -5.59 10.80
N ARG A 165 9.87 -6.36 10.62
CA ARG A 165 9.94 -7.65 9.93
C ARG A 165 10.46 -7.50 8.49
N TRP A 166 9.99 -6.48 7.76
CA TRP A 166 10.48 -6.22 6.40
C TRP A 166 11.92 -5.69 6.39
N MET A 167 12.29 -4.87 7.37
CA MET A 167 13.67 -4.39 7.52
C MET A 167 14.66 -5.53 7.79
N LEU A 168 14.28 -6.53 8.59
CA LEU A 168 15.14 -7.69 8.89
C LEU A 168 15.19 -8.72 7.74
N ALA A 169 14.23 -8.68 6.83
CA ALA A 169 14.15 -9.62 5.70
C ALA A 169 15.00 -9.19 4.50
N TYR A 170 15.47 -7.95 4.48
CA TYR A 170 16.37 -7.36 3.48
C TYR A 170 17.79 -7.26 4.03
#